data_AF-Q12GD9-F1
#
_entry.id   AF-Q12GD9-F1
#
_cell.length_a   1.000
_cell.length_b   1.000
_cell.length_c   1.000
_cell.angle_alpha   90.00
_cell.angle_beta   90.00
_cell.angle_gamma   90.00
#
_symmetry.space_group_name_H-M   'P 1'
#
loop_
_entity.id
_entity.type
_entity.pdbx_description
1 polymer ?
#
loop_
_entity_poly.entity_id
_entity_poly.type
_entity_poly.pdbx_seq_one_letter_code
_entity_poly.pdbx_strand_id
1 'polypeptide(L)'
;MQNFFAKKLRELLILSFACAAFTVQADEWQAERYPWDMRPFFCSYKKNVETELCKADNWPSYEVTRERLRSLRWTGRFALLERALTELATSEELLPNGFNKATAVHWTLEELVQDHRRAAIIGGDPLALWKSVVPQSKFLLLTDAMLLHRRAWELRGGAASTVLPESGELFALRLGDAEKKLMQAPPSLKDTAVWHLILLKIAIEGRGVESDPQTVFLNAVKRWPKSADFYMEMISYLSPVRGGSWAAVEAFIDHSSRQLESTEGMSFYARLYASIGNEVTRGQTAMDWVKMRRGFDDWIARDSRASVKNLYASYACFARDKSTFGKAIGQILKQELLPGQWLAGHSYEACARWAGI
;
A
#
# COMPACT_ATOMS: atom_id res chain seq x y z
N MET A 1 28.01 31.26 65.44
CA MET A 1 26.90 30.56 64.75
C MET A 1 26.75 31.03 63.30
N GLN A 2 27.78 30.89 62.45
CA GLN A 2 27.72 31.31 61.04
C GLN A 2 28.30 30.27 60.06
N ASN A 3 28.80 29.12 60.53
CA ASN A 3 29.48 28.12 59.68
C ASN A 3 28.72 26.81 59.48
N PHE A 4 27.48 26.68 59.98
CA PHE A 4 26.69 25.45 59.83
C PHE A 4 25.78 25.47 58.59
N PHE A 5 25.34 26.66 58.16
CA PHE A 5 24.43 26.80 57.02
C PHE A 5 25.12 26.64 55.66
N ALA A 6 26.36 27.11 55.51
CA ALA A 6 27.13 26.99 54.26
C ALA A 6 27.55 25.55 53.94
N LYS A 7 27.70 24.69 54.95
CA LYS A 7 28.10 23.28 54.77
C LYS A 7 26.94 22.41 54.29
N LYS A 8 25.71 22.64 54.79
CA LYS A 8 24.50 21.92 54.33
C LYS A 8 24.05 22.33 52.92
N LEU A 9 24.28 23.57 52.50
CA LEU A 9 23.90 24.02 51.14
C LEU A 9 24.79 23.37 50.05
N ARG A 10 26.04 23.02 50.39
CA ARG A 10 26.98 22.35 49.48
C ARG A 10 26.66 20.86 49.31
N GLU A 11 26.11 20.20 50.32
CA GLU A 11 25.63 18.81 50.22
C GLU A 11 24.30 18.69 49.47
N LEU A 12 23.42 19.70 49.55
CA LEU A 12 22.17 19.76 48.78
C LEU A 12 22.38 20.05 47.28
N LEU A 13 23.46 20.74 46.92
CA LEU A 13 23.84 20.98 45.51
C LEU A 13 24.57 19.80 44.86
N ILE A 14 25.17 18.89 45.65
CA ILE A 14 25.76 17.64 45.13
C ILE A 14 24.68 16.57 44.91
N LEU A 15 23.57 16.61 45.65
CA LEU A 15 22.41 15.74 45.46
C LEU A 15 21.47 16.16 44.31
N SER A 16 21.64 17.35 43.73
CA SER A 16 20.86 17.82 42.57
C SER A 16 21.56 17.64 41.22
N PHE A 17 22.85 17.25 41.21
CA PHE A 17 23.56 16.84 39.99
C PHE A 17 23.55 15.32 39.74
N ALA A 18 23.01 14.52 40.67
CA ALA A 18 22.86 13.07 40.49
C ALA A 18 21.58 12.65 39.73
N CYS A 19 20.66 13.58 39.44
CA CYS A 19 19.47 13.32 38.60
C CYS A 19 19.64 13.75 37.13
N ALA A 20 20.81 14.22 36.72
CA ALA A 20 21.07 14.69 35.35
C ALA A 20 22.01 13.78 34.54
N ALA A 21 22.31 12.57 35.03
CA ALA A 21 23.13 11.56 34.36
C ALA A 21 22.34 10.28 33.99
N PHE A 22 21.02 10.39 33.85
CA PHE A 22 20.20 9.41 33.11
C PHE A 22 19.89 9.92 31.69
N THR A 23 20.74 10.78 31.13
CA THR A 23 20.64 11.21 29.74
C THR A 23 21.65 10.41 28.91
N VAL A 24 21.11 9.66 27.95
CA VAL A 24 21.83 8.99 26.85
C VAL A 24 22.53 7.66 27.20
N GLN A 25 21.89 6.82 28.00
CA GLN A 25 21.76 5.41 27.63
C GLN A 25 20.32 5.20 27.18
N ALA A 26 19.95 5.91 26.11
CA ALA A 26 18.91 5.42 25.24
C ALA A 26 19.49 4.13 24.66
N ASP A 27 19.13 3.06 25.34
CA ASP A 27 19.26 1.66 24.96
C ASP A 27 19.76 1.53 23.52
N GLU A 28 20.96 0.96 23.36
CA GLU A 28 21.11 -0.02 22.31
C GLU A 28 20.02 -1.06 22.54
N TRP A 29 18.79 -0.78 22.06
CA TRP A 29 17.87 -1.81 21.67
C TRP A 29 18.72 -2.64 20.74
N GLN A 30 19.25 -3.77 21.21
CA GLN A 30 19.82 -4.79 20.34
C GLN A 30 18.69 -5.06 19.37
N ALA A 31 18.77 -4.42 18.19
CA ALA A 31 17.59 -4.14 17.41
C ALA A 31 16.97 -5.49 17.12
N GLU A 32 15.83 -5.77 17.76
CA GLU A 32 15.33 -7.13 17.84
C GLU A 32 15.28 -7.67 16.41
N ARG A 33 15.84 -8.85 16.18
CA ARG A 33 15.85 -9.41 14.83
C ARG A 33 14.41 -9.64 14.41
N TYR A 34 14.11 -9.43 13.13
CA TYR A 34 12.84 -9.88 12.63
C TYR A 34 12.72 -11.40 12.86
N PRO A 35 11.54 -11.95 13.20
CA PRO A 35 11.38 -13.37 13.49
C PRO A 35 11.81 -14.30 12.35
N TRP A 36 11.82 -13.79 11.11
CA TRP A 36 12.24 -14.50 9.90
C TRP A 36 13.69 -14.23 9.49
N ASP A 37 14.43 -13.43 10.25
CA ASP A 37 15.85 -13.18 9.99
C ASP A 37 16.69 -14.37 10.45
N MET A 38 16.93 -15.29 9.51
CA MET A 38 17.70 -16.52 9.72
C MET A 38 19.21 -16.33 9.54
N ARG A 39 19.69 -15.09 9.36
CA ARG A 39 21.13 -14.85 9.19
C ARG A 39 21.90 -15.29 10.45
N PRO A 40 23.17 -15.71 10.33
CA PRO A 40 23.99 -16.04 11.49
C PRO A 40 24.06 -14.90 12.51
N PHE A 41 24.18 -15.21 13.81
CA PHE A 41 24.23 -14.19 14.87
C PHE A 41 25.33 -13.14 14.64
N PHE A 42 26.48 -13.54 14.08
CA PHE A 42 27.57 -12.61 13.80
C PHE A 42 27.20 -11.47 12.82
N CYS A 43 26.16 -11.64 12.00
CA CYS A 43 25.66 -10.59 11.11
C CYS A 43 25.01 -9.40 11.84
N SER A 44 24.67 -9.52 13.13
CA SER A 44 24.10 -8.40 13.91
C SER A 44 25.10 -7.69 14.81
N TYR A 45 26.28 -8.29 15.05
CA TYR A 45 27.21 -7.80 16.07
C TYR A 45 28.44 -7.09 15.52
N LYS A 46 28.77 -7.24 14.23
CA LYS A 46 29.90 -6.54 13.61
C LYS A 46 29.40 -5.50 12.61
N LYS A 47 29.42 -4.22 13.02
CA LYS A 47 29.47 -3.11 12.06
C LYS A 47 30.63 -3.42 11.10
N ASN A 48 30.35 -3.50 9.79
CA ASN A 48 31.31 -3.66 8.68
C ASN A 48 31.63 -5.09 8.20
N VAL A 49 30.78 -6.10 8.45
CA VAL A 49 30.87 -7.39 7.74
C VAL A 49 29.74 -7.48 6.71
N GLU A 50 29.88 -6.78 5.59
CA GLU A 50 29.04 -6.99 4.41
C GLU A 50 29.52 -8.25 3.69
N THR A 51 29.00 -9.40 4.11
CA THR A 51 29.10 -10.64 3.34
C THR A 51 27.76 -10.90 2.67
N GLU A 52 27.75 -11.62 1.55
CA GLU A 52 26.49 -12.09 0.92
C GLU A 52 25.62 -12.86 1.93
N LEU A 53 26.25 -13.59 2.87
CA LEU A 53 25.58 -14.29 3.97
C LEU A 53 24.85 -13.37 4.96
N CYS A 54 25.21 -12.08 5.00
CA CYS A 54 24.59 -11.09 5.87
C CYS A 54 23.61 -10.16 5.14
N LYS A 55 23.40 -10.30 3.82
CA LYS A 55 22.31 -9.59 3.13
C LYS A 55 20.97 -10.21 3.51
N ALA A 56 20.10 -9.43 4.14
CA ALA A 56 18.72 -9.84 4.39
C ALA A 56 17.79 -9.22 3.35
N ASP A 57 17.08 -10.06 2.61
CA ASP A 57 15.88 -9.62 1.91
C ASP A 57 14.67 -9.79 2.84
N ASN A 58 14.47 -8.75 3.66
CA ASN A 58 13.33 -8.69 4.56
C ASN A 58 12.00 -8.52 3.82
N TRP A 59 12.01 -8.15 2.54
CA TRP A 59 10.81 -7.72 1.81
C TRP A 59 10.83 -8.22 0.35
N PRO A 60 10.92 -9.56 0.12
CA PRO A 60 11.24 -10.14 -1.18
C PRO A 60 10.08 -10.07 -2.18
N SER A 61 8.85 -10.00 -1.70
CA SER A 61 7.65 -9.85 -2.52
C SER A 61 6.56 -9.13 -1.74
N TYR A 62 5.54 -8.64 -2.44
CA TYR A 62 4.39 -8.00 -1.80
C TYR A 62 3.64 -8.95 -0.87
N GLU A 63 3.39 -10.18 -1.33
CA GLU A 63 2.67 -11.18 -0.55
C GLU A 63 3.44 -11.55 0.72
N VAL A 64 4.75 -11.81 0.62
CA VAL A 64 5.59 -12.12 1.78
C VAL A 64 5.70 -10.93 2.73
N THR A 65 5.83 -9.71 2.19
CA THR A 65 5.87 -8.47 2.99
C THR A 65 4.59 -8.29 3.80
N ARG A 66 3.42 -8.51 3.17
CA ARG A 66 2.12 -8.42 3.84
C ARG A 66 1.99 -9.43 4.98
N GLU A 67 2.32 -10.69 4.75
CA GLU A 67 2.25 -11.72 5.80
C GLU A 67 3.23 -11.44 6.95
N ARG A 68 4.41 -10.92 6.64
CA ARG A 68 5.41 -10.50 7.64
C ARG A 68 4.90 -9.37 8.53
N LEU A 69 4.36 -8.29 7.94
CA LEU A 69 3.77 -7.17 8.70
C LEU A 69 2.61 -7.62 9.58
N ARG A 70 1.75 -8.49 9.04
CA ARG A 70 0.67 -9.17 9.77
C ARG A 70 1.15 -9.94 10.98
N SER A 71 2.17 -10.78 10.79
CA SER A 71 2.72 -11.61 11.84
C SER A 71 3.22 -10.74 13.00
N LEU A 72 3.93 -9.65 12.72
CA LEU A 72 4.37 -8.70 13.74
C LEU A 72 3.19 -8.09 14.51
N ARG A 73 2.13 -7.70 13.79
CA ARG A 73 0.91 -7.15 14.37
C ARG A 73 0.18 -8.14 15.28
N TRP A 74 -0.08 -9.36 14.82
CA TRP A 74 -0.83 -10.36 15.59
C TRP A 74 -0.06 -10.94 16.77
N THR A 75 1.28 -10.96 16.69
CA THR A 75 2.14 -11.37 17.81
C THR A 75 2.44 -10.24 18.78
N GLY A 76 1.84 -9.05 18.59
CA GLY A 76 2.02 -7.89 19.47
C GLY A 76 3.42 -7.28 19.42
N ARG A 77 4.22 -7.60 18.40
CA ARG A 77 5.61 -7.13 18.21
C ARG A 77 5.63 -5.72 17.60
N PHE A 78 4.99 -4.76 18.27
CA PHE A 78 4.76 -3.42 17.71
C PHE A 78 6.01 -2.57 17.51
N ALA A 79 7.08 -2.78 18.29
CA ALA A 79 8.36 -2.11 18.05
C ALA A 79 8.99 -2.56 16.71
N LEU A 80 8.93 -3.86 16.42
CA LEU A 80 9.35 -4.40 15.13
C LEU A 80 8.45 -3.95 13.99
N LEU A 81 7.14 -3.85 14.24
CA LEU A 81 6.19 -3.31 13.26
C LEU A 81 6.54 -1.86 12.92
N GLU A 82 6.78 -1.00 13.91
CA GLU A 82 7.17 0.41 13.71
C GLU A 82 8.44 0.55 12.86
N ARG A 83 9.44 -0.31 13.14
CA ARG A 83 10.67 -0.37 12.35
C ARG A 83 10.37 -0.77 10.90
N ALA A 84 9.59 -1.83 10.69
CA ALA A 84 9.22 -2.32 9.37
C ALA A 84 8.44 -1.28 8.56
N LEU A 85 7.46 -0.61 9.18
CA LEU A 85 6.70 0.46 8.53
C LEU A 85 7.61 1.63 8.14
N THR A 86 8.58 1.99 8.98
CA THR A 86 9.57 3.03 8.66
C THR A 86 10.46 2.64 7.49
N GLU A 87 11.02 1.43 7.49
CA GLU A 87 11.85 0.90 6.40
C GLU A 87 11.08 0.92 5.06
N LEU A 88 9.85 0.41 5.07
CA LEU A 88 9.04 0.29 3.85
C LEU A 88 8.51 1.64 3.36
N ALA A 89 8.10 2.54 4.25
CA ALA A 89 7.56 3.85 3.86
C ALA A 89 8.62 4.79 3.27
N THR A 90 9.89 4.63 3.68
CA THR A 90 11.01 5.45 3.20
C THR A 90 11.75 4.83 2.02
N SER A 91 11.40 3.61 1.64
CA SER A 91 12.03 2.93 0.51
C SER A 91 11.52 3.48 -0.83
N GLU A 92 12.45 3.76 -1.73
CA GLU A 92 12.16 4.08 -3.14
C GLU A 92 12.11 2.82 -4.02
N GLU A 93 12.41 1.65 -3.45
CA GLU A 93 12.42 0.39 -4.17
C GLU A 93 11.00 -0.11 -4.47
N LEU A 94 10.87 -0.69 -5.66
CA LEU A 94 9.67 -1.42 -6.05
C LEU A 94 9.81 -2.88 -5.64
N LEU A 95 8.69 -3.47 -5.27
CA LEU A 95 8.54 -4.92 -5.16
C LEU A 95 8.52 -5.53 -6.57
N PRO A 96 8.79 -6.84 -6.73
CA PRO A 96 8.83 -7.49 -8.05
C PRO A 96 7.57 -7.32 -8.91
N ASN A 97 6.42 -7.08 -8.27
CA ASN A 97 5.15 -6.81 -8.95
C ASN A 97 4.95 -5.34 -9.38
N GLY A 98 5.99 -4.52 -9.17
CA GLY A 98 6.03 -3.10 -9.52
C GLY A 98 5.21 -2.19 -8.60
N PHE A 99 4.78 -2.66 -7.43
CA PHE A 99 4.25 -1.78 -6.38
C PHE A 99 5.38 -1.19 -5.54
N ASN A 100 5.21 0.04 -5.07
CA ASN A 100 6.15 0.62 -4.13
C ASN A 100 6.06 -0.12 -2.78
N LYS A 101 7.17 -0.29 -2.07
CA LYS A 101 7.17 -0.92 -0.73
C LYS A 101 6.23 -0.22 0.27
N ALA A 102 6.03 1.10 0.12
CA ALA A 102 5.09 1.88 0.91
C ALA A 102 3.61 1.44 0.73
N THR A 103 3.27 0.74 -0.35
CA THR A 103 1.94 0.15 -0.56
C THR A 103 1.63 -0.91 0.49
N ALA A 104 2.63 -1.69 0.91
CA ALA A 104 2.46 -2.64 2.00
C ALA A 104 2.18 -1.92 3.33
N VAL A 105 2.78 -0.74 3.55
CA VAL A 105 2.49 0.11 4.72
C VAL A 105 1.03 0.56 4.67
N HIS A 106 0.58 1.18 3.56
CA HIS A 106 -0.82 1.58 3.39
C HIS A 106 -1.78 0.44 3.73
N TRP A 107 -1.53 -0.74 3.14
CA TRP A 107 -2.37 -1.92 3.35
C TRP A 107 -2.39 -2.38 4.81
N THR A 108 -1.25 -2.39 5.50
CA THR A 108 -1.19 -2.75 6.93
C THR A 108 -1.95 -1.76 7.81
N LEU A 109 -1.87 -0.46 7.50
CA LEU A 109 -2.67 0.54 8.20
C LEU A 109 -4.17 0.35 7.94
N GLU A 110 -4.55 0.00 6.71
CA GLU A 110 -5.94 -0.29 6.36
C GLU A 110 -6.47 -1.53 7.11
N GLU A 111 -5.69 -2.61 7.21
CA GLU A 111 -6.08 -3.77 8.04
C GLU A 111 -6.26 -3.40 9.52
N LEU A 112 -5.40 -2.55 10.07
CA LEU A 112 -5.54 -2.05 11.44
C LEU A 112 -6.85 -1.26 11.64
N VAL A 113 -7.20 -0.40 10.68
CA VAL A 113 -8.48 0.32 10.68
C VAL A 113 -9.67 -0.65 10.61
N GLN A 114 -9.60 -1.68 9.76
CA GLN A 114 -10.65 -2.67 9.63
C GLN A 114 -10.82 -3.53 10.89
N ASP A 115 -9.71 -3.96 11.49
CA ASP A 115 -9.72 -4.79 12.69
C ASP A 115 -10.18 -4.02 13.93
N HIS A 116 -9.81 -2.74 14.05
CA HIS A 116 -10.35 -1.86 15.10
C HIS A 116 -11.89 -1.84 15.10
N ARG A 117 -12.51 -1.79 13.92
CA ARG A 117 -13.98 -1.85 13.81
C ARG A 117 -14.57 -3.20 14.22
N ARG A 118 -13.80 -4.27 14.00
CA ARG A 118 -14.20 -5.64 14.31
C ARG A 118 -13.68 -6.09 15.68
N ALA A 119 -13.15 -5.19 16.50
CA ALA A 119 -12.48 -5.53 17.75
C ALA A 119 -13.32 -6.44 18.66
N ALA A 120 -14.62 -6.13 18.77
CA ALA A 120 -15.58 -6.94 19.54
C ALA A 120 -15.77 -8.37 18.98
N ILE A 121 -15.59 -8.56 17.68
CA ILE A 121 -15.74 -9.85 16.98
C ILE A 121 -14.44 -10.66 17.07
N ILE A 122 -13.30 -10.01 16.94
CA ILE A 122 -11.98 -10.68 16.89
C ILE A 122 -11.35 -10.90 18.28
N GLY A 123 -12.01 -10.45 19.35
CA GLY A 123 -11.55 -10.63 20.73
C GLY A 123 -10.37 -9.74 21.13
N GLY A 124 -10.20 -8.59 20.49
CA GLY A 124 -9.13 -7.64 20.79
C GLY A 124 -9.06 -6.48 19.80
N ASP A 125 -8.34 -5.40 20.17
CA ASP A 125 -8.13 -4.23 19.31
C ASP A 125 -6.62 -4.02 19.10
N PRO A 126 -6.05 -4.57 18.01
CA PRO A 126 -4.62 -4.43 17.72
C PRO A 126 -4.19 -2.97 17.56
N LEU A 127 -5.08 -2.07 17.12
CA LEU A 127 -4.78 -0.66 17.00
C LEU A 127 -4.72 0.02 18.38
N ALA A 128 -5.67 -0.26 19.28
CA ALA A 128 -5.59 0.25 20.65
C ALA A 128 -4.35 -0.27 21.39
N LEU A 129 -3.99 -1.55 21.19
CA LEU A 129 -2.77 -2.11 21.76
C LEU A 129 -1.50 -1.48 21.18
N TRP A 130 -1.46 -1.25 19.87
CA TRP A 130 -0.34 -0.52 19.26
C TRP A 130 -0.21 0.89 19.81
N LYS A 131 -1.33 1.62 19.95
CA LYS A 131 -1.37 2.97 20.54
C LYS A 131 -0.86 2.99 21.98
N SER A 132 -1.11 1.95 22.78
CA SER A 132 -0.63 1.90 24.16
C SER A 132 0.86 1.53 24.26
N VAL A 133 1.37 0.68 23.37
CA VAL A 133 2.76 0.21 23.38
C VAL A 133 3.72 1.21 22.69
N VAL A 134 3.29 1.84 21.60
CA VAL A 134 4.09 2.78 20.80
C VAL A 134 3.33 4.10 20.60
N PRO A 135 3.02 4.86 21.67
CA PRO A 135 2.16 6.04 21.59
C PRO A 135 2.74 7.18 20.74
N GLN A 136 4.06 7.17 20.50
CA GLN A 136 4.77 8.18 19.70
C GLN A 136 4.94 7.77 18.23
N SER A 137 4.32 6.67 17.80
CA SER A 137 4.39 6.23 16.40
C SER A 137 3.83 7.30 15.47
N LYS A 138 4.65 7.73 14.50
CA LYS A 138 4.24 8.70 13.47
C LYS A 138 3.15 8.13 12.55
N PHE A 139 3.07 6.81 12.42
CA PHE A 139 2.08 6.14 11.59
C PHE A 139 0.67 6.17 12.19
N LEU A 140 0.54 6.39 13.51
CA LEU A 140 -0.76 6.59 14.16
C LEU A 140 -1.52 7.80 13.59
N LEU A 141 -0.81 8.85 13.14
CA LEU A 141 -1.44 10.00 12.47
C LEU A 141 -2.07 9.61 11.12
N LEU A 142 -1.40 8.75 10.35
CA LEU A 142 -1.94 8.22 9.10
C LEU A 142 -3.15 7.32 9.40
N THR A 143 -3.03 6.43 10.39
CA THR A 143 -4.13 5.55 10.79
C THR A 143 -5.35 6.32 11.28
N ASP A 144 -5.16 7.38 12.06
CA ASP A 144 -6.25 8.25 12.51
C ASP A 144 -6.94 8.96 11.33
N ALA A 145 -6.18 9.45 10.36
CA ALA A 145 -6.75 10.02 9.13
C ALA A 145 -7.55 8.97 8.35
N MET A 146 -7.03 7.74 8.22
CA MET A 146 -7.74 6.64 7.57
C MET A 146 -9.00 6.20 8.33
N LEU A 147 -9.00 6.26 9.67
CA LEU A 147 -10.20 6.03 10.49
C LEU A 147 -11.28 7.08 10.20
N LEU A 148 -10.90 8.36 10.12
CA LEU A 148 -11.83 9.45 9.79
C LEU A 148 -12.39 9.30 8.38
N HIS A 149 -11.51 9.01 7.40
CA HIS A 149 -11.91 8.71 6.02
C HIS A 149 -12.91 7.55 5.98
N ARG A 150 -12.64 6.46 6.71
CA ARG A 150 -13.53 5.30 6.78
C ARG A 150 -14.89 5.64 7.42
N ARG A 151 -14.90 6.43 8.49
CA ARG A 151 -16.13 6.89 9.14
C ARG A 151 -16.96 7.80 8.22
N ALA A 152 -16.32 8.61 7.38
CA ALA A 152 -17.02 9.37 6.35
C ALA A 152 -17.82 8.41 5.46
N TRP A 153 -17.18 7.38 4.92
CA TRP A 153 -17.83 6.37 4.09
C TRP A 153 -18.99 5.65 4.77
N GLU A 154 -18.88 5.37 6.07
CA GLU A 154 -19.96 4.76 6.84
C GLU A 154 -21.18 5.69 6.97
N LEU A 155 -20.95 7.00 7.13
CA LEU A 155 -22.00 8.00 7.22
C LEU A 155 -22.69 8.27 5.87
N ARG A 156 -21.93 8.19 4.78
CA ARG A 156 -22.48 8.30 3.42
C ARG A 156 -23.49 7.18 3.15
N GLY A 157 -23.22 5.98 3.65
CA GLY A 157 -24.10 4.82 3.47
C GLY A 157 -23.91 4.13 2.12
N GLY A 158 -25.01 3.93 1.38
CA GLY A 158 -25.07 3.14 0.16
C GLY A 158 -24.46 3.80 -1.08
N ALA A 159 -24.82 3.27 -2.27
CA ALA A 159 -24.37 3.80 -3.56
C ALA A 159 -24.77 5.28 -3.71
N ALA A 160 -24.03 6.03 -4.55
CA ALA A 160 -24.22 7.47 -4.76
C ALA A 160 -25.69 7.85 -5.05
N SER A 161 -26.43 6.99 -5.76
CA SER A 161 -27.84 7.18 -6.12
C SER A 161 -28.84 7.02 -4.96
N THR A 162 -28.38 6.54 -3.80
CA THR A 162 -29.22 6.27 -2.61
C THR A 162 -28.86 7.13 -1.40
N VAL A 163 -27.89 8.05 -1.55
CA VAL A 163 -27.42 8.90 -0.46
C VAL A 163 -28.33 10.11 -0.31
N LEU A 164 -28.82 10.36 0.91
CA LEU A 164 -29.56 11.58 1.25
C LEU A 164 -28.63 12.81 1.17
N PRO A 165 -29.10 13.99 0.74
CA PRO A 165 -28.29 15.21 0.68
C PRO A 165 -27.50 15.50 1.98
N GLU A 166 -28.15 15.34 3.13
CA GLU A 166 -27.57 15.58 4.46
C GLU A 166 -26.42 14.60 4.77
N SER A 167 -26.55 13.33 4.35
CA SER A 167 -25.47 12.35 4.44
C SER A 167 -24.29 12.72 3.53
N GLY A 168 -24.55 13.36 2.39
CA GLY A 168 -23.53 13.91 1.51
C GLY A 168 -22.74 15.06 2.13
N GLU A 169 -23.39 15.99 2.83
CA GLU A 169 -22.73 17.08 3.55
C GLU A 169 -21.88 16.57 4.73
N LEU A 170 -22.41 15.62 5.49
CA LEU A 170 -21.66 14.98 6.58
C LEU A 170 -20.46 14.19 6.06
N PHE A 171 -20.61 13.50 4.92
CA PHE A 171 -19.49 12.84 4.24
C PHE A 171 -18.40 13.84 3.89
N ALA A 172 -18.75 14.96 3.25
CA ALA A 172 -17.83 16.02 2.88
C ALA A 172 -17.08 16.60 4.10
N LEU A 173 -17.81 16.91 5.17
CA LEU A 173 -17.22 17.42 6.41
C LEU A 173 -16.19 16.44 6.99
N ARG A 174 -16.51 15.15 7.02
CA ARG A 174 -15.63 14.12 7.59
C ARG A 174 -14.44 13.79 6.71
N LEU A 175 -14.55 13.91 5.39
CA LEU A 175 -13.40 13.87 4.50
C LEU A 175 -12.43 15.03 4.78
N GLY A 176 -12.96 16.24 4.98
CA GLY A 176 -12.15 17.40 5.39
C GLY A 176 -11.44 17.19 6.73
N ASP A 177 -12.10 16.57 7.71
CA ASP A 177 -11.47 16.19 8.98
C ASP A 177 -10.33 15.17 8.78
N ALA A 178 -10.53 14.18 7.89
CA ALA A 178 -9.52 13.19 7.56
C ALA A 178 -8.28 13.81 6.92
N GLU A 179 -8.48 14.71 5.94
CA GLU A 179 -7.39 15.46 5.32
C GLU A 179 -6.66 16.33 6.35
N LYS A 180 -7.38 17.14 7.14
CA LYS A 180 -6.77 17.97 8.19
C LYS A 180 -5.93 17.15 9.16
N LYS A 181 -6.39 15.95 9.54
CA LYS A 181 -5.63 15.01 10.37
C LYS A 181 -4.38 14.52 9.66
N LEU A 182 -4.48 14.15 8.38
CA LEU A 182 -3.34 13.73 7.56
C LEU A 182 -2.29 14.84 7.40
N MET A 183 -2.74 16.10 7.31
CA MET A 183 -1.88 17.27 7.19
C MET A 183 -1.08 17.58 8.48
N GLN A 184 -1.42 16.98 9.62
CA GLN A 184 -0.64 17.07 10.85
C GLN A 184 0.59 16.15 10.87
N ALA A 185 0.74 15.27 9.86
CA ALA A 185 1.91 14.40 9.76
C ALA A 185 3.23 15.20 9.73
N PRO A 186 4.31 14.72 10.38
CA PRO A 186 5.60 15.40 10.35
C PRO A 186 6.19 15.40 8.93
N PRO A 187 7.09 16.34 8.59
CA PRO A 187 7.70 16.43 7.26
C PRO A 187 8.28 15.10 6.76
N SER A 188 8.99 14.37 7.63
CA SER A 188 9.58 13.06 7.32
C SER A 188 8.57 12.00 6.87
N LEU A 189 7.29 12.17 7.19
CA LEU A 189 6.22 11.27 6.77
C LEU A 189 5.49 11.81 5.53
N LYS A 190 5.33 13.13 5.42
CA LYS A 190 4.82 13.79 4.20
C LYS A 190 5.67 13.49 2.98
N ASP A 191 6.97 13.30 3.19
CA ASP A 191 7.93 12.91 2.15
C ASP A 191 7.87 11.43 1.70
N THR A 192 6.83 10.68 2.07
CA THR A 192 6.72 9.24 1.76
C THR A 192 5.59 8.93 0.78
N ALA A 193 5.76 7.89 -0.02
CA ALA A 193 4.74 7.46 -0.99
C ALA A 193 3.42 7.07 -0.30
N VAL A 194 3.47 6.48 0.90
CA VAL A 194 2.26 6.13 1.66
C VAL A 194 1.43 7.35 2.07
N TRP A 195 2.07 8.45 2.48
CA TRP A 195 1.34 9.67 2.81
C TRP A 195 0.64 10.25 1.57
N HIS A 196 1.35 10.35 0.45
CA HIS A 196 0.78 10.81 -0.80
C HIS A 196 -0.35 9.92 -1.32
N LEU A 197 -0.24 8.59 -1.12
CA LEU A 197 -1.27 7.65 -1.54
C LEU A 197 -2.55 7.82 -0.71
N ILE A 198 -2.42 7.97 0.61
CA ILE A 198 -3.57 8.26 1.49
C ILE A 198 -4.18 9.61 1.14
N LEU A 199 -3.36 10.64 0.88
CA LEU A 199 -3.86 11.95 0.48
C LEU A 199 -4.63 11.87 -0.84
N LEU A 200 -4.10 11.17 -1.84
CA LEU A 200 -4.77 10.98 -3.12
C LEU A 200 -6.12 10.29 -2.94
N LYS A 201 -6.16 9.20 -2.16
CA LYS A 201 -7.41 8.49 -1.81
C LYS A 201 -8.44 9.39 -1.15
N ILE A 202 -8.02 10.29 -0.26
CA ILE A 202 -8.94 11.25 0.38
C ILE A 202 -9.41 12.30 -0.65
N ALA A 203 -8.48 12.84 -1.45
CA ALA A 203 -8.75 13.90 -2.41
C ALA A 203 -9.71 13.49 -3.54
N ILE A 204 -9.61 12.25 -4.04
CA ILE A 204 -10.48 11.76 -5.13
C ILE A 204 -11.94 11.57 -4.72
N GLU A 205 -12.25 11.50 -3.42
CA GLU A 205 -13.61 11.22 -2.92
C GLU A 205 -14.48 12.47 -2.76
N GLY A 206 -13.95 13.66 -3.05
CA GLY A 206 -14.76 14.79 -3.47
C GLY A 206 -14.84 15.96 -2.50
N ARG A 207 -16.00 16.61 -2.47
CA ARG A 207 -16.23 17.94 -1.89
C ARG A 207 -15.92 17.92 -0.38
N GLY A 208 -15.22 18.94 0.13
CA GLY A 208 -14.89 19.07 1.56
C GLY A 208 -13.40 18.92 1.90
N VAL A 209 -12.60 18.50 0.93
CA VAL A 209 -11.12 18.51 1.00
C VAL A 209 -10.57 19.72 0.25
N GLU A 210 -9.43 20.25 0.71
CA GLU A 210 -8.71 21.37 0.11
C GLU A 210 -7.78 20.92 -1.02
N SER A 211 -7.24 19.70 -0.93
CA SER A 211 -6.32 19.17 -1.93
C SER A 211 -7.01 18.82 -3.24
N ASP A 212 -6.48 19.36 -4.34
CA ASP A 212 -6.87 18.98 -5.69
C ASP A 212 -6.27 17.60 -6.06
N PRO A 213 -7.08 16.59 -6.41
CA PRO A 213 -6.61 15.23 -6.68
C PRO A 213 -5.62 15.17 -7.84
N GLN A 214 -5.80 15.98 -8.89
CA GLN A 214 -4.87 16.02 -10.03
C GLN A 214 -3.50 16.54 -9.60
N THR A 215 -3.46 17.61 -8.81
CA THR A 215 -2.23 18.17 -8.25
C THR A 215 -1.52 17.18 -7.33
N VAL A 216 -2.27 16.50 -6.44
CA VAL A 216 -1.71 15.46 -5.56
C VAL A 216 -1.10 14.32 -6.38
N PHE A 217 -1.83 13.83 -7.39
CA PHE A 217 -1.35 12.78 -8.28
C PHE A 217 -0.09 13.19 -9.03
N LEU A 218 -0.08 14.36 -9.68
CA LEU A 218 1.07 14.85 -10.45
C LEU A 218 2.32 15.02 -9.58
N ASN A 219 2.16 15.53 -8.36
CA ASN A 219 3.26 15.63 -7.40
C ASN A 219 3.79 14.25 -6.99
N ALA A 220 2.90 13.27 -6.77
CA ALA A 220 3.29 11.92 -6.40
C ALA A 220 4.04 11.21 -7.53
N VAL A 221 3.50 11.19 -8.75
CA VAL A 221 4.14 10.50 -9.88
C VAL A 221 5.39 11.22 -10.40
N LYS A 222 5.56 12.51 -10.11
CA LYS A 222 6.84 13.18 -10.33
C LYS A 222 7.97 12.57 -9.49
N ARG A 223 7.68 12.13 -8.25
CA ARG A 223 8.66 11.55 -7.33
C ARG A 223 8.74 10.03 -7.42
N TRP A 224 7.60 9.37 -7.64
CA TRP A 224 7.50 7.91 -7.76
C TRP A 224 6.82 7.51 -9.09
N PRO A 225 7.42 7.81 -10.25
CA PRO A 225 6.78 7.63 -11.56
C PRO A 225 6.42 6.18 -11.87
N LYS A 226 7.08 5.21 -11.24
CA LYS A 226 6.84 3.77 -11.48
C LYS A 226 5.88 3.12 -10.48
N SER A 227 5.38 3.88 -9.49
CA SER A 227 4.50 3.36 -8.47
C SER A 227 3.08 3.22 -9.01
N ALA A 228 2.70 1.99 -9.39
CA ALA A 228 1.43 1.72 -10.06
C ALA A 228 0.20 2.10 -9.20
N ASP A 229 0.32 2.13 -7.88
CA ASP A 229 -0.79 2.47 -6.96
C ASP A 229 -1.43 3.82 -7.27
N PHE A 230 -0.63 4.86 -7.51
CA PHE A 230 -1.16 6.19 -7.83
C PHE A 230 -2.00 6.19 -9.11
N TYR A 231 -1.55 5.44 -10.11
CA TYR A 231 -2.25 5.32 -11.39
C TYR A 231 -3.53 4.50 -11.24
N MET A 232 -3.52 3.45 -10.43
CA MET A 232 -4.71 2.63 -10.16
C MET A 232 -5.79 3.43 -9.41
N GLU A 233 -5.41 4.25 -8.42
CA GLU A 233 -6.37 5.15 -7.74
C GLU A 233 -6.98 6.17 -8.71
N MET A 234 -6.16 6.78 -9.58
CA MET A 234 -6.65 7.71 -10.60
C MET A 234 -7.56 7.05 -11.63
N ILE A 235 -7.25 5.82 -12.08
CA ILE A 235 -8.14 5.08 -12.97
C ILE A 235 -9.48 4.82 -12.29
N SER A 236 -9.47 4.40 -11.02
CA SER A 236 -10.70 4.19 -10.27
C SER A 236 -11.53 5.46 -10.18
N TYR A 237 -10.89 6.62 -9.94
CA TYR A 237 -11.53 7.93 -9.95
C TYR A 237 -12.16 8.30 -11.31
N LEU A 238 -11.43 8.05 -12.41
CA LEU A 238 -11.89 8.37 -13.78
C LEU A 238 -12.93 7.38 -14.32
N SER A 239 -13.17 6.27 -13.62
CA SER A 239 -14.09 5.21 -14.06
C SER A 239 -15.56 5.68 -14.13
N PRO A 240 -16.37 5.13 -15.05
CA PRO A 240 -17.80 5.46 -15.11
C PRO A 240 -18.57 5.17 -13.82
N VAL A 241 -18.17 4.12 -13.07
CA VAL A 241 -18.84 3.76 -11.81
C VAL A 241 -18.68 4.84 -10.73
N ARG A 242 -17.70 5.74 -10.89
CA ARG A 242 -17.48 6.91 -10.02
C ARG A 242 -17.86 8.25 -10.67
N GLY A 243 -18.61 8.21 -11.77
CA GLY A 243 -19.08 9.41 -12.48
C GLY A 243 -18.11 9.96 -13.52
N GLY A 244 -17.02 9.25 -13.82
CA GLY A 244 -16.14 9.56 -14.94
C GLY A 244 -16.63 8.96 -16.26
N SER A 245 -15.70 8.60 -17.16
CA SER A 245 -16.05 8.04 -18.48
C SER A 245 -14.96 7.12 -19.01
N TRP A 246 -15.33 6.17 -19.88
CA TRP A 246 -14.36 5.30 -20.54
C TRP A 246 -13.36 6.08 -21.39
N ALA A 247 -13.80 7.16 -22.05
CA ALA A 247 -12.91 8.04 -22.79
C ALA A 247 -11.82 8.67 -21.88
N ALA A 248 -12.18 9.08 -20.65
CA ALA A 248 -11.23 9.60 -19.69
C ALA A 248 -10.25 8.53 -19.20
N VAL A 249 -10.75 7.32 -18.90
CA VAL A 249 -9.92 6.17 -18.53
C VAL A 249 -8.93 5.83 -19.65
N GLU A 250 -9.40 5.76 -20.89
CA GLU A 250 -8.58 5.43 -22.07
C GLU A 250 -7.50 6.47 -22.33
N ALA A 251 -7.86 7.76 -22.31
CA ALA A 251 -6.91 8.85 -22.46
C ALA A 251 -5.84 8.80 -21.37
N PHE A 252 -6.24 8.50 -20.12
CA PHE A 252 -5.31 8.37 -19.00
C PHE A 252 -4.36 7.18 -19.16
N ILE A 253 -4.87 6.00 -19.55
CA ILE A 253 -4.06 4.80 -19.76
C ILE A 253 -3.07 5.00 -20.91
N ASP A 254 -3.53 5.51 -22.05
CA ASP A 254 -2.68 5.75 -23.21
C ASP A 254 -1.60 6.79 -22.91
N HIS A 255 -1.94 7.89 -22.23
CA HIS A 255 -0.96 8.88 -21.80
C HIS A 255 0.09 8.29 -20.83
N SER A 256 -0.37 7.63 -19.77
CA SER A 256 0.50 7.11 -18.71
C SER A 256 1.40 5.97 -19.20
N SER A 257 0.89 5.08 -20.04
CA SER A 257 1.68 3.99 -20.62
C SER A 257 2.75 4.49 -21.57
N ARG A 258 2.46 5.50 -22.41
CA ARG A 258 3.48 6.11 -23.28
C ARG A 258 4.59 6.79 -22.48
N GLN A 259 4.26 7.47 -21.39
CA GLN A 259 5.27 8.11 -20.53
C GLN A 259 6.26 7.09 -19.94
N LEU A 260 5.80 5.87 -19.64
CA LEU A 260 6.61 4.83 -19.01
C LEU A 260 7.12 3.77 -19.99
N GLU A 261 6.80 3.86 -21.29
CA GLU A 261 7.13 2.83 -22.28
C GLU A 261 8.64 2.54 -22.35
N SER A 262 9.47 3.59 -22.20
CA SER A 262 10.94 3.42 -22.21
C SER A 262 11.49 2.57 -21.07
N THR A 263 10.79 2.50 -19.92
CA THR A 263 11.24 1.74 -18.75
C THR A 263 10.42 0.47 -18.51
N GLU A 264 9.11 0.51 -18.79
CA GLU A 264 8.16 -0.55 -18.50
C GLU A 264 7.74 -1.33 -19.76
N GLY A 265 8.13 -0.88 -20.95
CA GLY A 265 7.57 -1.36 -22.21
C GLY A 265 6.05 -1.17 -22.23
N MET A 266 5.35 -2.12 -22.84
CA MET A 266 3.88 -2.15 -22.83
C MET A 266 3.31 -2.78 -21.55
N SER A 267 4.15 -3.24 -20.61
CA SER A 267 3.65 -3.90 -19.40
C SER A 267 2.75 -3.00 -18.58
N PHE A 268 3.06 -1.70 -18.53
CA PHE A 268 2.24 -0.73 -17.80
C PHE A 268 0.84 -0.58 -18.40
N TYR A 269 0.71 -0.56 -19.73
CA TYR A 269 -0.59 -0.56 -20.41
C TYR A 269 -1.45 -1.76 -19.96
N ALA A 270 -0.87 -2.97 -19.94
CA ALA A 270 -1.57 -4.16 -19.51
C ALA A 270 -1.93 -4.13 -18.02
N ARG A 271 -1.03 -3.65 -17.15
CA ARG A 271 -1.27 -3.49 -15.70
C ARG A 271 -2.42 -2.54 -15.40
N LEU A 272 -2.53 -1.43 -16.13
CA LEU A 272 -3.59 -0.46 -15.93
C LEU A 272 -4.96 -1.02 -16.35
N TYR A 273 -5.07 -1.66 -17.52
CA TYR A 273 -6.31 -2.35 -17.91
C TYR A 273 -6.66 -3.53 -16.99
N ALA A 274 -5.66 -4.29 -16.56
CA ALA A 274 -5.82 -5.35 -15.56
C ALA A 274 -6.41 -4.83 -14.24
N SER A 275 -6.03 -3.63 -13.82
CA SER A 275 -6.52 -3.04 -12.56
C SER A 275 -8.01 -2.69 -12.57
N ILE A 276 -8.57 -2.46 -13.76
CA ILE A 276 -10.01 -2.24 -13.98
C ILE A 276 -10.78 -3.57 -13.84
N GLY A 277 -10.14 -4.69 -14.18
CA GLY A 277 -10.67 -6.04 -13.98
C GLY A 277 -12.03 -6.26 -14.65
N ASN A 278 -13.03 -6.63 -13.85
CA ASN A 278 -14.37 -7.01 -14.33
C ASN A 278 -15.19 -5.84 -14.89
N GLU A 279 -14.77 -4.60 -14.68
CA GLU A 279 -15.40 -3.45 -15.33
C GLU A 279 -15.00 -3.36 -16.81
N VAL A 280 -13.97 -4.08 -17.26
CA VAL A 280 -13.62 -4.18 -18.67
C VAL A 280 -14.68 -4.99 -19.41
N THR A 281 -15.57 -4.28 -20.09
CA THR A 281 -16.61 -4.87 -20.92
C THR A 281 -16.28 -4.69 -22.40
N ARG A 282 -16.54 -5.76 -23.17
CA ARG A 282 -16.31 -5.74 -24.61
C ARG A 282 -17.25 -4.74 -25.27
N GLY A 283 -16.69 -3.82 -26.05
CA GLY A 283 -17.45 -2.80 -26.78
C GLY A 283 -17.77 -1.53 -25.99
N GLN A 284 -17.42 -1.46 -24.69
CA GLN A 284 -17.49 -0.19 -23.94
C GLN A 284 -16.10 0.40 -23.68
N THR A 285 -15.07 -0.44 -23.62
CA THR A 285 -13.68 -0.01 -23.54
C THR A 285 -13.01 -0.05 -24.93
N ALA A 286 -12.15 0.91 -25.22
CA ALA A 286 -11.24 0.93 -26.37
C ALA A 286 -9.94 0.16 -26.09
N MET A 287 -10.00 -0.88 -25.24
CA MET A 287 -8.84 -1.73 -24.96
C MET A 287 -8.34 -2.37 -26.26
N ASP A 288 -7.19 -1.92 -26.74
CA ASP A 288 -6.50 -2.51 -27.87
C ASP A 288 -5.86 -3.86 -27.46
N TRP A 289 -6.37 -4.96 -28.02
CA TRP A 289 -5.88 -6.31 -27.73
C TRP A 289 -4.42 -6.53 -28.18
N VAL A 290 -3.98 -5.92 -29.28
CA VAL A 290 -2.60 -6.06 -29.75
C VAL A 290 -1.65 -5.43 -28.75
N LYS A 291 -1.98 -4.23 -28.25
CA LYS A 291 -1.24 -3.57 -27.17
C LYS A 291 -1.30 -4.38 -25.87
N MET A 292 -2.49 -4.88 -25.50
CA MET A 292 -2.69 -5.68 -24.28
C MET A 292 -1.84 -6.95 -24.29
N ARG A 293 -1.84 -7.69 -25.41
CA ARG A 293 -1.04 -8.92 -25.60
C ARG A 293 0.45 -8.64 -25.45
N ARG A 294 0.98 -7.63 -26.16
CA ARG A 294 2.38 -7.20 -26.02
C ARG A 294 2.68 -6.78 -24.58
N GLY A 295 1.75 -6.10 -23.92
CA GLY A 295 1.88 -5.71 -22.53
C GLY A 295 1.96 -6.89 -21.57
N PHE A 296 1.16 -7.94 -21.76
CA PHE A 296 1.28 -9.15 -20.97
C PHE A 296 2.59 -9.90 -21.22
N ASP A 297 3.05 -9.98 -22.48
CA ASP A 297 4.34 -10.59 -22.80
C ASP A 297 5.48 -9.85 -22.08
N ASP A 298 5.48 -8.51 -22.14
CA ASP A 298 6.42 -7.63 -21.44
C ASP A 298 6.31 -7.77 -19.91
N TRP A 299 5.10 -7.95 -19.37
CA TRP A 299 4.88 -8.12 -17.93
C TRP A 299 5.41 -9.48 -17.45
N ILE A 300 5.06 -10.58 -18.12
CA ILE A 300 5.47 -11.94 -17.75
C ILE A 300 6.99 -12.11 -17.83
N ALA A 301 7.65 -11.45 -18.78
CA ALA A 301 9.11 -11.45 -18.89
C ALA A 301 9.80 -10.87 -17.64
N ARG A 302 9.12 -9.99 -16.88
CA ARG A 302 9.63 -9.37 -15.65
C ARG A 302 9.08 -10.03 -14.38
N ASP A 303 7.84 -10.51 -14.44
CA ASP A 303 7.09 -11.07 -13.33
C ASP A 303 6.34 -12.33 -13.78
N SER A 304 6.99 -13.48 -13.62
CA SER A 304 6.49 -14.78 -14.06
C SER A 304 5.54 -15.45 -13.06
N ARG A 305 4.94 -14.70 -12.12
CA ARG A 305 4.03 -15.27 -11.11
C ARG A 305 2.77 -15.85 -11.76
N ALA A 306 2.23 -16.88 -11.12
CA ALA A 306 1.01 -17.56 -11.55
C ALA A 306 -0.17 -16.60 -11.78
N SER A 307 -0.30 -15.56 -10.95
CA SER A 307 -1.38 -14.56 -11.08
C SER A 307 -1.35 -13.83 -12.42
N VAL A 308 -0.19 -13.35 -12.85
CA VAL A 308 -0.04 -12.64 -14.14
C VAL A 308 -0.34 -13.57 -15.32
N LYS A 309 0.13 -14.82 -15.25
CA LYS A 309 -0.14 -15.82 -16.29
C LYS A 309 -1.64 -16.15 -16.41
N ASN A 310 -2.32 -16.37 -15.28
CA ASN A 310 -3.78 -16.62 -15.27
C ASN A 310 -4.53 -15.43 -15.85
N LEU A 311 -4.14 -14.21 -15.48
CA LEU A 311 -4.75 -12.99 -16.00
C LEU A 311 -4.57 -12.89 -17.52
N TYR A 312 -3.36 -13.16 -18.03
CA TYR A 312 -3.10 -13.16 -19.47
C TYR A 312 -3.99 -14.18 -20.22
N ALA A 313 -4.08 -15.41 -19.71
CA ALA A 313 -4.97 -16.43 -20.29
C ALA A 313 -6.44 -15.95 -20.27
N SER A 314 -6.88 -15.34 -19.17
CA SER A 314 -8.23 -14.81 -19.06
C SER A 314 -8.52 -13.71 -20.09
N TYR A 315 -7.60 -12.76 -20.28
CA TYR A 315 -7.77 -11.69 -21.27
C TYR A 315 -7.68 -12.21 -22.71
N ALA A 316 -6.85 -13.22 -22.99
CA ALA A 316 -6.81 -13.87 -24.30
C ALA A 316 -8.15 -14.54 -24.66
N CYS A 317 -8.77 -15.20 -23.69
CA CYS A 317 -10.12 -15.75 -23.85
C CYS A 317 -11.17 -14.64 -24.08
N PHE A 318 -11.13 -13.57 -23.30
CA PHE A 318 -12.00 -12.40 -23.46
C PHE A 318 -11.88 -11.76 -24.86
N ALA A 319 -10.66 -11.64 -25.37
CA ALA A 319 -10.36 -11.12 -26.69
C ALA A 319 -10.73 -12.10 -27.83
N ARG A 320 -11.10 -13.35 -27.52
CA ARG A 320 -11.34 -14.45 -28.47
C ARG A 320 -10.10 -14.84 -29.28
N ASP A 321 -8.90 -14.67 -28.72
CA ASP A 321 -7.64 -15.07 -29.33
C ASP A 321 -7.24 -16.48 -28.87
N LYS A 322 -7.71 -17.50 -29.60
CA LYS A 322 -7.48 -18.92 -29.27
C LYS A 322 -6.00 -19.28 -29.23
N SER A 323 -5.20 -18.71 -30.13
CA SER A 323 -3.77 -19.02 -30.21
C SER A 323 -3.04 -18.52 -28.98
N THR A 324 -3.29 -17.25 -28.61
CA THR A 324 -2.70 -16.66 -27.40
C THR A 324 -3.20 -17.36 -26.14
N PHE A 325 -4.49 -17.71 -26.08
CA PHE A 325 -5.04 -18.47 -24.96
C PHE A 325 -4.33 -19.83 -24.77
N GLY A 326 -4.18 -20.61 -25.84
CA GLY A 326 -3.48 -21.89 -25.80
C GLY A 326 -2.02 -21.76 -25.37
N LYS A 327 -1.32 -20.71 -25.81
CA LYS A 327 0.05 -20.41 -25.38
C LYS A 327 0.12 -20.01 -23.90
N ALA A 328 -0.79 -19.16 -23.45
CA ALA A 328 -0.80 -18.67 -22.07
C ALA A 328 -1.14 -19.79 -21.08
N ILE A 329 -2.15 -20.61 -21.39
CA ILE A 329 -2.54 -21.72 -20.51
C ILE A 329 -1.46 -22.80 -20.42
N GLY A 330 -0.71 -23.05 -21.50
CA GLY A 330 0.42 -23.98 -21.51
C GLY A 330 1.58 -23.58 -20.57
N GLN A 331 1.60 -22.33 -20.08
CA GLN A 331 2.60 -21.84 -19.12
C GLN A 331 2.15 -21.94 -17.66
N ILE A 332 0.91 -22.39 -17.41
CA ILE A 332 0.29 -22.46 -16.09
C ILE A 332 0.23 -23.93 -15.65
N LEU A 333 0.90 -24.25 -14.54
CA LEU A 333 0.78 -25.57 -13.95
C LEU A 333 -0.62 -25.76 -13.34
N LYS A 334 -1.10 -27.00 -13.24
CA LYS A 334 -2.45 -27.27 -12.70
C LYS A 334 -2.66 -26.70 -11.29
N GLN A 335 -1.64 -26.77 -10.43
CA GLN A 335 -1.65 -26.20 -9.08
C GLN A 335 -1.52 -24.67 -9.04
N GLU A 336 -1.17 -24.05 -10.17
CA GLU A 336 -1.05 -22.60 -10.33
C GLU A 336 -2.32 -21.98 -10.95
N LEU A 337 -3.37 -22.77 -11.21
CA LEU A 337 -4.65 -22.22 -11.62
C LEU A 337 -5.28 -21.44 -10.46
N LEU A 338 -5.54 -20.16 -10.70
CA LEU A 338 -6.06 -19.24 -9.70
C LEU A 338 -7.42 -18.70 -10.17
N PRO A 339 -8.55 -19.32 -9.80
CA PRO A 339 -9.88 -18.92 -10.28
C PRO A 339 -10.19 -17.43 -10.06
N GLY A 340 -9.71 -16.86 -8.95
CA GLY A 340 -9.90 -15.44 -8.63
C GLY A 340 -9.14 -14.45 -9.53
N GLN A 341 -8.31 -14.91 -10.47
CA GLN A 341 -7.59 -14.07 -11.44
C GLN A 341 -8.27 -14.04 -12.82
N TRP A 342 -9.40 -14.75 -12.98
CA TRP A 342 -10.14 -14.79 -14.23
C TRP A 342 -11.24 -13.74 -14.25
N LEU A 343 -11.43 -13.10 -15.40
CA LEU A 343 -12.50 -12.14 -15.65
C LEU A 343 -13.87 -12.80 -15.50
N ALA A 344 -14.84 -12.04 -14.99
CA ALA A 344 -16.21 -12.49 -14.87
C ALA A 344 -16.75 -13.00 -16.22
N GLY A 345 -17.41 -14.16 -16.18
CA GLY A 345 -17.91 -14.85 -17.38
C GLY A 345 -16.86 -15.57 -18.21
N HIS A 346 -15.59 -15.54 -17.83
CA HIS A 346 -14.47 -16.15 -18.56
C HIS A 346 -13.68 -17.09 -17.64
N SER A 347 -14.32 -18.06 -16.97
CA SER A 347 -13.57 -19.04 -16.17
C SER A 347 -12.67 -19.91 -17.03
N TYR A 348 -11.67 -20.54 -16.41
CA TYR A 348 -10.80 -21.52 -17.07
C TYR A 348 -11.61 -22.56 -17.86
N GLU A 349 -12.62 -23.17 -17.24
CA GLU A 349 -13.43 -24.24 -17.85
C GLU A 349 -14.24 -23.74 -19.03
N ALA A 350 -14.82 -22.54 -18.93
CA ALA A 350 -15.58 -21.92 -20.01
C ALA A 350 -14.67 -21.61 -21.20
N CYS A 351 -13.48 -21.09 -20.93
CA CYS A 351 -12.49 -20.74 -21.93
C CYS A 351 -11.86 -21.97 -22.60
N ALA A 352 -11.50 -23.00 -21.83
CA ALA A 352 -10.98 -24.26 -22.35
C ALA A 352 -11.99 -24.93 -23.30
N ARG A 353 -13.27 -25.00 -22.89
CA ARG A 353 -14.35 -25.51 -23.74
C ARG A 353 -14.52 -24.71 -25.02
N TRP A 354 -14.48 -23.37 -24.94
CA TRP A 354 -14.58 -22.51 -26.12
C TRP A 354 -13.38 -22.67 -27.06
N ALA A 355 -12.18 -22.81 -26.50
CA ALA A 355 -10.95 -22.96 -27.26
C ALA A 355 -10.83 -24.35 -27.90
N GLY A 356 -11.40 -25.38 -27.27
CA GLY A 356 -11.30 -26.78 -27.68
C GLY A 356 -10.02 -27.45 -27.17
N ILE A 357 -9.63 -27.13 -25.92
CA ILE A 357 -8.40 -27.61 -25.25
C ILE A 357 -8.77 -28.42 -24.01
#